data_AF-A0A2E0V2E3-F1
#
_entry.id   AF-A0A2E0V2E3-F1
#
_cell.length_a   1.000
_cell.length_b   1.000
_cell.length_c   1.000
_cell.angle_alpha   90.00
_cell.angle_beta   90.00
_cell.angle_gamma   90.00
#
_symmetry.space_group_name_H-M   'P 1'
#
loop_
_entity.id
_entity.type
_entity.pdbx_description
1 polymer ?
#
loop_
_entity_poly.entity_id
_entity_poly.type
_entity_poly.pdbx_seq_one_letter_code
_entity_poly.pdbx_strand_id
1 'polypeptide(L)'
;MDKKERDLENAWATNEGLLQGYRSTFIGSQSFLLAIGVLLLDKSLQTWMMVVMAIISGGIIVYIWIPVVRARALIVDYYKIQLDHDFSNLKNFCENEHIYIHNKKCRKAMNKEADLTTNWRLTRIKVDMLLPAIFFIIWIGLLITKCQMN
;
A
#
# COMPACT_ATOMS: atom_id res chain seq x y z
N MET A 1 -11.09 23.16 -20.07
CA MET A 1 -10.43 22.68 -18.84
C MET A 1 -10.09 23.88 -17.98
N ASP A 2 -10.81 24.03 -16.88
CA ASP A 2 -10.60 25.09 -15.90
C ASP A 2 -9.23 24.95 -15.23
N LYS A 3 -8.64 26.04 -14.72
CA LYS A 3 -7.36 26.00 -13.99
C LYS A 3 -7.44 25.03 -12.81
N LYS A 4 -8.56 25.05 -12.08
CA LYS A 4 -8.82 24.16 -10.94
C LYS A 4 -8.82 22.68 -11.35
N GLU A 5 -9.43 22.36 -12.48
CA GLU A 5 -9.51 20.99 -13.01
C GLU A 5 -8.12 20.46 -13.37
N ARG A 6 -7.29 21.27 -14.03
CA ARG A 6 -5.88 20.91 -14.32
C ARG A 6 -5.06 20.68 -13.06
N ASP A 7 -5.22 21.52 -12.07
CA ASP A 7 -4.47 21.42 -10.82
C ASP A 7 -4.84 20.11 -10.07
N LEU A 8 -6.13 19.74 -10.09
CA LEU A 8 -6.61 18.47 -9.54
C LEU A 8 -6.09 17.25 -10.33
N GLU A 9 -6.07 17.33 -11.66
CA GLU A 9 -5.56 16.24 -12.52
C GLU A 9 -4.07 16.00 -12.29
N ASN A 10 -3.29 17.08 -12.22
CA ASN A 10 -1.87 17.02 -11.90
C ASN A 10 -1.62 16.43 -10.50
N ALA A 11 -2.42 16.83 -9.51
CA ALA A 11 -2.32 16.30 -8.15
C ALA A 11 -2.69 14.81 -8.09
N TRP A 12 -3.74 14.39 -8.81
CA TRP A 12 -4.12 12.99 -8.93
C TRP A 12 -3.00 12.15 -9.58
N ALA A 13 -2.51 12.59 -10.75
CA ALA A 13 -1.47 11.88 -11.49
C ALA A 13 -0.18 11.74 -10.68
N THR A 14 0.22 12.81 -9.98
CA THR A 14 1.39 12.80 -9.09
C THR A 14 1.22 11.78 -7.96
N ASN A 15 0.07 11.76 -7.30
CA ASN A 15 -0.16 10.83 -6.19
C ASN A 15 -0.28 9.36 -6.63
N GLU A 16 -0.88 9.09 -7.79
CA GLU A 16 -0.92 7.73 -8.35
C GLU A 16 0.50 7.28 -8.77
N GLY A 17 1.29 8.17 -9.36
CA GLY A 17 2.71 7.91 -9.65
C GLY A 17 3.53 7.60 -8.39
N LEU A 18 3.33 8.37 -7.32
CA LEU A 18 3.97 8.11 -6.03
C LEU A 18 3.56 6.73 -5.47
N LEU A 19 2.27 6.39 -5.51
CA LEU A 19 1.76 5.08 -5.07
C LEU A 19 2.43 3.93 -5.83
N GLN A 20 2.57 4.05 -7.15
CA GLN A 20 3.27 3.06 -7.98
C GLN A 20 4.77 3.00 -7.64
N GLY A 21 5.41 4.15 -7.39
CA GLY A 21 6.79 4.22 -6.91
C GLY A 21 6.99 3.47 -5.59
N TYR A 22 6.11 3.68 -4.60
CA TYR A 22 6.15 2.91 -3.34
C TYR A 22 6.02 1.41 -3.58
N ARG A 23 5.14 0.99 -4.50
CA ARG A 23 5.00 -0.43 -4.87
C ARG A 23 6.29 -1.00 -5.41
N SER A 24 6.95 -0.29 -6.34
CA SER A 24 8.24 -0.71 -6.88
C SER A 24 9.32 -0.81 -5.79
N THR A 25 9.40 0.19 -4.89
CA THR A 25 10.38 0.19 -3.78
C THR A 25 10.15 -0.95 -2.80
N PHE A 26 8.89 -1.27 -2.52
CA PHE A 26 8.55 -2.42 -1.68
C PHE A 26 8.95 -3.75 -2.32
N ILE A 27 8.62 -3.95 -3.61
CA ILE A 27 9.03 -5.14 -4.35
C ILE A 27 10.56 -5.27 -4.33
N GLY A 28 11.28 -4.19 -4.61
CA GLY A 28 12.74 -4.17 -4.59
C GLY A 28 13.32 -4.53 -3.22
N SER A 29 12.82 -3.91 -2.14
CA SER A 29 13.32 -4.18 -0.79
C SER A 29 13.01 -5.60 -0.32
N GLN A 30 11.81 -6.12 -0.58
CA GLN A 30 11.47 -7.51 -0.22
C GLN A 30 12.25 -8.53 -1.06
N SER A 31 12.46 -8.26 -2.35
CA SER A 31 13.27 -9.13 -3.22
C SER A 31 14.72 -9.19 -2.76
N PHE A 32 15.28 -8.07 -2.32
CA PHE A 32 16.62 -8.03 -1.73
C PHE A 32 16.71 -8.85 -0.43
N LEU A 33 15.73 -8.71 0.46
CA LEU A 33 15.67 -9.48 1.71
C LEU A 33 15.52 -10.99 1.44
N LEU A 34 14.71 -11.37 0.44
CA LEU A 34 14.60 -12.76 0.00
C LEU A 34 15.90 -13.29 -0.57
N ALA A 35 16.63 -12.50 -1.37
CA ALA A 35 17.94 -12.91 -1.88
C ALA A 35 18.92 -13.20 -0.74
N ILE A 36 18.95 -12.36 0.30
CA ILE A 36 19.69 -12.66 1.54
C ILE A 36 19.17 -13.95 2.19
N GLY A 37 17.85 -14.12 2.27
CA GLY A 37 17.23 -15.34 2.79
C GLY A 37 17.70 -16.62 2.09
N VAL A 38 17.86 -16.58 0.76
CA VAL A 38 18.42 -17.70 -0.02
C VAL A 38 19.88 -17.97 0.34
N LEU A 39 20.70 -16.93 0.51
CA LEU A 39 22.10 -17.10 0.93
C LEU A 39 22.21 -17.73 2.33
N LEU A 40 21.25 -17.45 3.21
CA LEU A 40 21.19 -18.02 4.56
C LEU A 40 20.77 -19.51 4.60
N LEU A 41 20.44 -20.13 3.47
CA LEU A 41 20.13 -21.56 3.40
C LEU A 41 21.36 -22.46 3.64
N ASP A 42 22.59 -21.95 3.47
CA ASP A 42 23.80 -22.73 3.71
C ASP A 42 23.81 -23.36 5.13
N LYS A 43 24.07 -24.66 5.22
CA LYS A 43 24.12 -25.43 6.48
C LYS A 43 25.12 -24.88 7.49
N SER A 44 26.17 -24.21 7.02
CA SER A 44 27.17 -23.58 7.89
C SER A 44 26.59 -22.43 8.73
N LEU A 45 25.50 -21.81 8.27
CA LEU A 45 24.90 -20.64 8.87
C LEU A 45 23.77 -21.00 9.85
N GLN A 46 23.68 -20.26 10.94
CA GLN A 46 22.73 -20.55 12.02
C GLN A 46 21.30 -20.12 11.67
N THR A 47 20.32 -20.97 11.93
CA THR A 47 18.89 -20.76 11.57
C THR A 47 18.28 -19.50 12.17
N TRP A 48 18.73 -19.05 13.34
CA TRP A 48 18.22 -17.83 13.95
C TRP A 48 18.44 -16.60 13.07
N MET A 49 19.52 -16.55 12.27
CA MET A 49 19.79 -15.43 11.35
C MET A 49 18.67 -15.29 10.32
N MET A 50 18.19 -16.44 9.81
CA MET A 50 17.09 -16.49 8.86
C MET A 50 15.76 -16.06 9.48
N VAL A 51 15.50 -16.50 10.72
CA VAL A 51 14.31 -16.08 11.49
C VAL A 51 14.31 -14.57 11.70
N VAL A 52 15.46 -13.98 12.07
CA VAL A 52 15.60 -12.52 12.23
C VAL A 52 15.29 -11.80 10.91
N MET A 53 15.83 -12.27 9.79
CA MET A 53 15.56 -11.67 8.48
C MET A 53 14.08 -11.77 8.08
N ALA A 54 13.43 -12.91 8.36
CA ALA A 54 11.99 -13.08 8.12
C ALA A 54 11.16 -12.12 8.97
N ILE A 55 11.52 -11.93 10.25
CA ILE A 55 10.86 -10.97 11.15
C ILE A 55 11.03 -9.54 10.65
N ILE A 56 12.23 -9.14 10.23
CA ILE A 56 12.48 -7.80 9.67
C ILE A 56 11.62 -7.59 8.41
N SER A 57 11.62 -8.56 7.50
CA SER A 57 10.82 -8.50 6.27
C SER A 57 9.33 -8.38 6.57
N GLY A 58 8.81 -9.20 7.49
CA GLY A 58 7.41 -9.15 7.94
C GLY A 58 7.07 -7.84 8.65
N GLY A 59 7.99 -7.30 9.44
CA GLY A 59 7.85 -6.01 10.10
C GLY A 59 7.70 -4.86 9.10
N ILE A 60 8.52 -4.85 8.04
CA ILE A 60 8.39 -3.88 6.94
C ILE A 60 7.01 -3.98 6.29
N ILE A 61 6.51 -5.20 6.06
CA ILE A 61 5.18 -5.41 5.50
C ILE A 61 4.09 -4.81 6.40
N VAL A 62 4.09 -5.18 7.68
CA VAL A 62 2.99 -4.83 8.59
C VAL A 62 3.02 -3.35 8.99
N TYR A 63 4.20 -2.84 9.33
CA TYR A 63 4.35 -1.51 9.93
C TYR A 63 4.67 -0.40 8.94
N ILE A 64 5.18 -0.73 7.76
CA ILE A 64 5.54 0.28 6.74
C ILE A 64 4.60 0.17 5.55
N TRP A 65 4.54 -0.98 4.90
CA TRP A 65 3.79 -1.14 3.66
C TRP A 65 2.29 -0.92 3.81
N ILE A 66 1.64 -1.68 4.70
CA ILE A 66 0.18 -1.61 4.90
C ILE A 66 -0.30 -0.19 5.23
N PRO A 67 0.28 0.54 6.20
CA PRO A 67 -0.18 1.89 6.51
C PRO A 67 0.14 2.90 5.41
N VAL A 68 1.32 2.83 4.78
CA VAL A 68 1.72 3.77 3.71
C VAL A 68 0.80 3.63 2.50
N VAL A 69 0.57 2.40 2.03
CA VAL A 69 -0.29 2.14 0.87
C VAL A 69 -1.74 2.52 1.17
N ARG A 70 -2.24 2.25 2.38
CA ARG A 70 -3.56 2.70 2.82
C ARG A 70 -3.71 4.22 2.76
N ALA A 71 -2.75 4.96 3.33
CA ALA A 71 -2.79 6.40 3.36
C ALA A 71 -2.72 6.99 1.94
N ARG A 72 -1.80 6.48 1.11
CA ARG A 72 -1.64 6.94 -0.28
C ARG A 72 -2.84 6.61 -1.16
N ALA A 73 -3.42 5.42 -1.03
CA ALA A 73 -4.64 5.05 -1.75
C ALA A 73 -5.78 6.03 -1.46
N LEU A 74 -5.98 6.39 -0.18
CA LEU A 74 -7.00 7.37 0.21
C LEU A 74 -6.76 8.76 -0.38
N ILE A 75 -5.50 9.21 -0.48
CA ILE A 75 -5.16 10.49 -1.11
C ILE A 75 -5.51 10.45 -2.60
N VAL A 76 -5.15 9.38 -3.30
CA VAL A 76 -5.47 9.26 -4.72
C VAL A 76 -6.99 9.21 -4.94
N ASP A 77 -7.72 8.50 -4.08
CA ASP A 77 -9.18 8.46 -4.15
C ASP A 77 -9.79 9.83 -3.94
N TYR A 78 -9.27 10.61 -2.98
CA TYR A 78 -9.71 11.99 -2.74
C TYR A 78 -9.62 12.84 -4.02
N TYR A 79 -8.43 12.91 -4.63
CA TYR A 79 -8.24 13.72 -5.84
C TYR A 79 -9.06 13.20 -7.02
N LYS A 80 -9.20 11.87 -7.14
CA LYS A 80 -10.02 11.28 -8.20
C LYS A 80 -11.50 11.60 -8.04
N ILE A 81 -12.01 11.49 -6.82
CA ILE A 81 -13.41 11.78 -6.51
C ILE A 81 -13.73 13.26 -6.81
N GLN A 82 -12.82 14.17 -6.49
CA GLN A 82 -12.96 15.60 -6.80
C GLN A 82 -12.86 15.95 -8.29
N LEU A 83 -12.22 15.11 -9.11
CA LEU A 83 -12.24 15.26 -10.57
C LEU A 83 -13.58 14.84 -11.16
N ASP A 84 -14.14 13.74 -10.64
CA ASP A 84 -15.34 13.13 -11.19
C ASP A 84 -16.65 13.80 -10.69
N HIS A 85 -16.62 14.48 -9.55
CA HIS A 85 -17.82 15.02 -8.88
C HIS A 85 -17.59 16.41 -8.28
N ASP A 86 -18.61 17.26 -8.35
CA ASP A 86 -18.63 18.55 -7.65
C ASP A 86 -19.27 18.42 -6.27
N PHE A 87 -18.49 18.66 -5.22
CA PHE A 87 -18.93 18.63 -3.83
C PHE A 87 -19.19 20.02 -3.23
N SER A 88 -19.24 21.06 -4.07
CA SER A 88 -19.49 22.46 -3.66
C SER A 88 -20.71 22.63 -2.74
N ASN A 89 -21.72 21.75 -2.86
CA ASN A 89 -22.96 21.79 -2.07
C ASN A 89 -23.01 20.77 -0.92
N LEU A 90 -21.95 19.98 -0.70
CA LEU A 90 -21.96 18.91 0.30
C LEU A 90 -21.71 19.48 1.71
N LYS A 91 -22.71 19.38 2.59
CA LYS A 91 -22.64 19.90 3.97
C LYS A 91 -21.48 19.34 4.83
N ASN A 92 -21.06 18.10 4.56
CA ASN A 92 -19.96 17.42 5.27
C ASN A 92 -18.79 17.16 4.31
N PHE A 93 -18.38 18.18 3.55
CA PHE A 93 -17.26 18.09 2.62
C PHE A 93 -15.92 18.01 3.35
N CYS A 94 -15.00 17.19 2.82
CA CYS A 94 -13.62 17.20 3.29
C CYS A 94 -12.86 18.22 2.46
N GLU A 95 -12.57 19.38 3.04
CA GLU A 95 -11.91 20.49 2.35
C GLU A 95 -10.54 20.10 1.78
N ASN A 96 -9.81 19.26 2.52
CA ASN A 96 -8.44 18.86 2.21
C ASN A 96 -8.27 17.34 2.31
N GLU A 97 -7.26 16.79 1.62
CA GLU A 97 -6.91 15.37 1.64
C GLU A 97 -6.56 14.88 3.05
N HIS A 98 -5.95 15.73 3.88
CA HIS A 98 -5.59 15.38 5.25
C HIS A 98 -6.81 15.06 6.11
N ILE A 99 -7.89 15.82 5.91
CA ILE A 99 -9.18 15.61 6.59
C ILE A 99 -9.83 14.33 6.08
N TYR A 100 -9.76 14.07 4.78
CA TYR A 100 -10.31 12.88 4.16
C TYR A 100 -9.65 11.57 4.67
N ILE A 101 -8.34 11.59 4.93
CA ILE A 101 -7.61 10.44 5.46
C ILE A 101 -8.02 10.13 6.91
N HIS A 102 -8.10 11.14 7.77
CA HIS A 102 -8.27 10.95 9.21
C HIS A 102 -9.74 10.94 9.65
N ASN A 103 -10.62 11.68 8.97
CA ASN A 103 -12.02 11.79 9.35
C ASN A 103 -12.91 10.78 8.60
N LYS A 104 -13.19 9.66 9.26
CA LYS A 104 -14.03 8.58 8.72
C LYS A 104 -15.47 9.03 8.41
N LYS A 105 -16.05 9.97 9.16
CA LYS A 105 -17.43 10.45 8.93
C LYS A 105 -17.51 11.27 7.65
N CYS A 106 -16.58 12.21 7.50
CA CYS A 106 -16.47 13.07 6.31
C CYS A 106 -16.24 12.24 5.04
N ARG A 107 -15.27 11.30 5.10
CA ARG A 107 -15.01 10.37 3.99
C ARG A 107 -16.23 9.56 3.60
N LYS A 108 -16.98 9.02 4.56
CA LYS A 108 -18.21 8.27 4.26
C LYS A 108 -19.27 9.13 3.55
N ALA A 109 -19.37 10.41 3.89
CA ALA A 109 -20.30 11.33 3.24
C ALA A 109 -19.91 11.57 1.78
N MET A 110 -18.64 11.91 1.51
CA MET A 110 -18.15 12.10 0.13
C MET A 110 -18.26 10.82 -0.71
N ASN A 111 -17.92 9.66 -0.14
CA ASN A 111 -18.04 8.38 -0.85
C ASN A 111 -19.48 8.04 -1.22
N LYS A 112 -20.42 8.33 -0.31
CA LYS A 112 -21.84 8.06 -0.54
C LYS A 112 -22.37 8.91 -1.68
N GLU A 113 -21.95 10.17 -1.73
CA GLU A 113 -22.33 11.10 -2.80
C GLU A 113 -21.71 10.71 -4.15
N ALA A 114 -20.50 10.13 -4.14
CA ALA A 114 -19.83 9.61 -5.33
C ALA A 114 -20.27 8.19 -5.73
N ASP A 115 -21.32 7.63 -5.12
CA ASP A 115 -21.78 6.25 -5.30
C ASP A 115 -20.68 5.17 -5.11
N LEU A 116 -19.68 5.46 -4.27
CA LEU A 116 -18.58 4.57 -3.95
C LEU A 116 -18.89 3.74 -2.71
N THR A 117 -19.22 2.46 -2.91
CA THR A 117 -19.41 1.48 -1.81
C THR A 117 -18.10 1.20 -1.06
N THR A 118 -16.96 1.27 -1.75
CA THR A 118 -15.63 1.09 -1.16
C THR A 118 -14.60 2.03 -1.78
N ASN A 119 -13.71 2.60 -0.95
CA ASN A 119 -12.52 3.33 -1.43
C ASN A 119 -11.52 2.41 -2.13
N TRP A 120 -11.64 1.11 -1.92
CA TRP A 120 -10.71 0.14 -2.46
C TRP A 120 -11.21 -0.34 -3.81
N ARG A 121 -10.62 0.17 -4.88
CA ARG A 121 -10.75 -0.46 -6.21
C ARG A 121 -10.24 -1.91 -6.09
N LEU A 122 -10.95 -2.86 -6.71
CA LEU A 122 -10.58 -4.29 -6.70
C LEU A 122 -9.11 -4.53 -7.07
N THR A 123 -8.58 -3.75 -8.03
CA THR A 123 -7.18 -3.79 -8.45
C THR A 123 -6.21 -3.47 -7.30
N ARG A 124 -6.56 -2.52 -6.42
CA ARG A 124 -5.76 -2.16 -5.25
C ARG A 124 -5.81 -3.23 -4.17
N ILE A 125 -6.97 -3.84 -3.92
CA ILE A 125 -7.06 -4.97 -2.99
C ILE A 125 -6.17 -6.12 -3.47
N LYS A 126 -6.24 -6.44 -4.77
CA LYS A 126 -5.41 -7.50 -5.36
C LYS A 126 -3.94 -7.16 -5.20
N VAL A 127 -3.45 -6.04 -5.71
CA VAL A 127 -2.01 -5.74 -5.68
C VAL A 127 -1.50 -5.52 -4.25
N ASP A 128 -2.20 -4.73 -3.45
CA ASP A 128 -1.67 -4.24 -2.17
C ASP A 128 -1.78 -5.27 -1.05
N MET A 129 -2.66 -6.29 -1.17
CA MET A 129 -2.79 -7.40 -0.22
C MET A 129 -2.18 -8.71 -0.72
N LEU A 130 -2.24 -9.02 -2.03
CA LEU A 130 -1.68 -10.26 -2.55
C LEU A 130 -0.15 -10.24 -2.52
N LEU A 131 0.44 -9.09 -2.89
CA LEU A 131 1.89 -8.94 -2.96
C LEU A 131 2.57 -9.23 -1.61
N PRO A 132 2.17 -8.62 -0.47
CA PRO A 132 2.75 -8.99 0.82
C PRO A 132 2.47 -10.45 1.21
N ALA A 133 1.30 -11.01 0.87
CA ALA A 133 1.00 -12.42 1.15
C ALA A 133 1.95 -13.36 0.41
N ILE A 134 2.28 -13.08 -0.86
CA ILE A 134 3.27 -13.85 -1.63
C ILE A 134 4.63 -13.82 -0.94
N PHE A 135 5.11 -12.64 -0.52
CA PHE A 135 6.39 -12.53 0.19
C PHE A 135 6.40 -13.31 1.50
N PHE A 136 5.30 -13.30 2.27
CA PHE A 136 5.18 -14.14 3.48
C PHE A 136 5.25 -15.63 3.17
N ILE A 137 4.54 -16.10 2.14
CA ILE A 137 4.55 -17.51 1.74
C ILE A 137 5.97 -17.95 1.35
N ILE A 138 6.71 -17.12 0.62
CA ILE A 138 8.10 -17.42 0.25
C ILE A 138 8.98 -17.52 1.49
N TRP A 139 8.87 -16.59 2.45
CA TRP A 139 9.61 -16.66 3.71
C TRP A 139 9.33 -17.94 4.52
N ILE A 140 8.06 -18.35 4.57
CA ILE A 140 7.67 -19.62 5.21
C ILE A 140 8.33 -20.80 4.49
N GLY A 141 8.30 -20.84 3.16
CA GLY A 141 8.94 -21.89 2.38
C GLY A 141 10.46 -21.95 2.60
N LEU A 142 11.12 -20.80 2.64
CA LEU A 142 12.56 -20.72 2.92
C LEU A 142 12.87 -21.22 4.34
N LEU A 143 12.10 -20.84 5.36
CA LEU A 143 12.28 -21.30 6.74
C LEU A 143 12.09 -22.82 6.88
N ILE A 144 11.04 -23.39 6.26
CA ILE A 144 10.82 -24.84 6.22
C ILE A 144 12.02 -25.54 5.61
N THR A 145 12.51 -25.04 4.47
CA THR A 145 13.66 -25.61 3.77
C THR A 145 14.91 -25.61 4.67
N LYS A 146 15.18 -24.50 5.37
CA LYS A 146 16.31 -24.42 6.31
C LYS A 146 16.19 -25.42 7.46
N CYS A 147 15.00 -25.58 8.03
CA CYS A 147 14.76 -26.54 9.11
C CYS A 147 14.94 -28.00 8.67
N GLN A 148 14.74 -28.31 7.39
CA GLN A 148 15.01 -29.65 6.84
C GLN A 148 16.50 -29.92 6.54
N MET A 149 17.30 -28.85 6.39
CA MET A 149 18.72 -28.94 6.05
C MET A 149 19.63 -29.07 7.28
N ASN A 150 19.16 -28.58 8.42
CA ASN A 150 19.77 -28.76 9.75
C ASN A 150 19.53 -30.17 10.29
#